data_AF-A0A090T1G9-F1
#
_entry.id   AF-A0A090T1G9-F1
#
_cell.length_a   1.000
_cell.length_b   1.000
_cell.length_c   1.000
_cell.angle_alpha   90.00
_cell.angle_beta   90.00
_cell.angle_gamma   90.00
#
_symmetry.space_group_name_H-M   'P 1'
#
loop_
_entity.id
_entity.type
_entity.pdbx_description
1 polymer ?
#
loop_
_entity_poly.entity_id
_entity_poly.type
_entity_poly.pdbx_seq_one_letter_code
_entity_poly.pdbx_strand_id
1 'polypeptide(L)' 'MQSFDIAIVGGGMVGLALARALKDTGLRIAIVEGTTPSKISLVILIFVSLH' A
#
# COMPACT_ATOMS: atom_id res chain seq x y z
N MET A 1 13.07 -6.98 -11.92
CA MET A 1 11.95 -7.73 -11.30
C MET A 1 11.94 -7.32 -9.83
N GLN A 2 10.89 -6.64 -9.36
CA GLN A 2 10.76 -6.28 -7.93
C GLN A 2 10.04 -7.42 -7.21
N SER A 3 10.59 -7.86 -6.07
CA SER A 3 10.01 -8.95 -5.27
C SER A 3 9.27 -8.37 -4.07
N PHE A 4 8.04 -8.81 -3.88
CA PHE A 4 7.17 -8.46 -2.77
C PHE A 4 6.68 -9.74 -2.11
N ASP A 5 6.36 -9.65 -0.83
CA ASP A 5 5.84 -10.79 -0.07
C ASP A 5 4.32 -10.88 -0.23
N ILE A 6 3.65 -9.74 -0.44
CA ILE A 6 2.20 -9.63 -0.69
C ILE A 6 1.91 -8.58 -1.77
N ALA A 7 0.96 -8.87 -2.65
CA ALA A 7 0.38 -7.91 -3.59
C ALA A 7 -1.12 -7.71 -3.30
N ILE A 8 -1.54 -6.45 -3.16
CA ILE A 8 -2.93 -6.02 -2.95
C ILE A 8 -3.41 -5.30 -4.22
N VAL A 9 -4.49 -5.77 -4.84
CA VAL A 9 -5.06 -5.13 -6.03
C VAL A 9 -6.28 -4.29 -5.62
N GLY A 10 -6.14 -2.97 -5.68
CA GLY A 10 -7.12 -1.96 -5.28
C GLY A 10 -6.65 -1.11 -4.09
N GLY A 11 -6.35 0.17 -4.32
CA GLY A 11 -5.88 1.12 -3.30
C GLY A 11 -6.98 1.96 -2.65
N GLY A 12 -8.22 1.48 -2.67
CA GLY A 12 -9.33 2.07 -1.93
C GLY A 12 -9.26 1.86 -0.43
N MET A 13 -10.34 2.23 0.28
CA MET A 13 -10.43 2.18 1.75
C MET A 13 -10.00 0.84 2.36
N VAL A 14 -10.42 -0.29 1.75
CA VAL A 14 -10.14 -1.64 2.26
C VAL A 14 -8.68 -2.03 2.01
N GLY A 15 -8.17 -1.83 0.79
CA GLY A 15 -6.80 -2.25 0.43
C GLY A 15 -5.75 -1.50 1.24
N LEU A 16 -5.95 -0.20 1.47
CA LEU A 16 -5.08 0.61 2.31
C LEU A 16 -5.23 0.28 3.81
N ALA A 17 -6.44 -0.02 4.29
CA ALA A 17 -6.63 -0.45 5.68
C ALA A 17 -5.92 -1.79 5.95
N LEU A 18 -5.98 -2.73 5.00
CA LEU A 18 -5.24 -3.99 5.07
C LEU A 18 -3.72 -3.74 5.06
N ALA A 19 -3.21 -2.91 4.16
CA ALA A 19 -1.80 -2.54 4.14
C ALA A 19 -1.36 -1.89 5.46
N ARG A 20 -2.21 -1.06 6.05
CA ARG A 20 -1.98 -0.44 7.37
C ARG A 20 -1.92 -1.46 8.49
N ALA A 21 -2.80 -2.46 8.50
CA ALA A 21 -2.80 -3.52 9.51
C ALA A 21 -1.53 -4.38 9.45
N LEU A 22 -0.91 -4.48 8.27
CA LEU A 22 0.30 -5.25 8.02
C LEU A 22 1.60 -4.42 8.10
N LYS A 23 1.53 -3.12 8.38
CA LYS A 23 2.71 -2.24 8.34
C LYS A 23 3.83 -2.68 9.31
N ASP A 24 3.46 -3.31 10.44
CA ASP A 24 4.38 -3.67 11.52
C ASP A 24 4.88 -5.13 11.39
N THR A 25 4.51 -5.85 10.33
CA THR A 25 4.87 -7.26 10.14
C THR A 25 6.18 -7.46 9.39
N GLY A 26 6.84 -6.38 8.95
CA GLY A 26 8.08 -6.43 8.15
C GLY A 26 7.90 -6.98 6.74
N LEU A 27 6.66 -7.15 6.28
CA LEU A 27 6.36 -7.65 4.94
C LEU A 27 6.46 -6.52 3.92
N ARG A 28 7.06 -6.80 2.76
CA ARG A 28 7.09 -5.87 1.63
C ARG A 28 5.81 -6.02 0.84
N ILE A 29 4.96 -5.00 0.90
CA ILE A 29 3.61 -5.02 0.32
C ILE A 29 3.57 -4.13 -0.91
N ALA A 30 3.14 -4.69 -2.04
CA ALA A 30 2.79 -3.90 -3.23
C ALA A 30 1.28 -3.64 -3.24
N ILE A 31 0.88 -2.41 -3.58
CA ILE A 31 -0.51 -2.05 -3.85
C ILE A 31 -0.62 -1.63 -5.31
N VAL A 32 -1.51 -2.28 -6.05
CA VAL A 32 -1.73 -2.04 -7.49
C VAL A 32 -3.11 -1.42 -7.67
N GLU A 33 -3.18 -0.25 -8.29
CA GLU A 33 -4.42 0.44 -8.58
C GLU A 33 -4.44 0.96 -10.02
N GLY A 34 -5.61 0.93 -10.65
CA GLY A 34 -5.77 1.34 -12.05
C GLY A 34 -5.71 2.86 -12.27
N THR A 35 -5.80 3.65 -11.20
CA THR A 35 -5.74 5.12 -11.24
C THR A 35 -4.69 5.60 -10.25
N THR A 36 -3.95 6.65 -10.62
CA THR A 36 -2.98 7.27 -9.71
C THR A 36 -3.73 8.02 -8.61
N PRO A 37 -3.37 7.86 -7.32
CA PRO A 37 -4.01 8.60 -6.25
C PRO A 37 -3.87 10.10 -6.51
N SER A 38 -4.98 10.85 -6.51
CA SER A 38 -4.92 12.31 -6.51
C SER A 38 -4.28 12.75 -5.18
N LYS A 39 -3.44 13.80 -5.22
CA LYS A 39 -2.53 14.23 -4.13
C LYS A 39 -3.14 14.37 -2.72
N ILE A 40 -4.47 14.32 -2.58
CA ILE A 40 -5.20 14.45 -1.31
C ILE A 40 -5.26 13.10 -0.55
N SER A 41 -5.11 11.95 -1.23
CA SER A 41 -5.06 10.61 -0.60
C SER A 41 -3.65 10.20 -0.13
N LEU A 42 -2.66 11.09 -0.30
CA LEU A 42 -1.23 10.81 -0.07
C LEU A 42 -0.86 10.50 1.39
N VAL A 43 -1.75 10.81 2.34
CA VAL A 43 -1.53 10.63 3.79
C VAL A 43 -1.33 9.16 4.16
N ILE A 44 -1.88 8.20 3.38
CA ILE A 44 -1.72 6.78 3.67
C ILE A 44 -0.50 6.16 2.96
N LEU A 45 -0.14 6.65 1.75
CA LEU A 45 1.01 6.13 1.01
C LEU A 45 2.36 6.45 1.66
N ILE A 46 2.46 7.55 2.41
CA ILE A 46 3.70 7.90 3.13
C ILE A 46 4.05 6.86 4.20
N PHE A 47 3.07 6.09 4.72
CA PHE A 47 3.34 5.06 5.72
C PHE A 47 3.88 3.74 5.17
N VAL A 48 3.76 3.48 3.87
CA VAL A 48 4.27 2.24 3.25
C VAL A 48 5.71 2.40 2.76
N SER A 49 6.22 3.63 2.65
CA SER A 49 7.57 3.90 2.10
C SER A 49 8.62 4.26 3.16
N LEU A 50 8.27 4.29 4.45
CA LEU A 50 9.23 4.34 5.55
C LEU A 50 9.34 2.95 6.20
N HIS A 51 10.48 2.30 5.98
CA HIS A 51 10.92 0.93 6.30
C HIS A 51 10.82 -0.04 5.12
#